data_AF-A0A061AAL8-F1
#
_entry.id   AF-A0A061AAL8-F1
#
_cell.length_a   1.000
_cell.length_b   1.000
_cell.length_c   1.000
_cell.angle_alpha   90.00
_cell.angle_beta   90.00
_cell.angle_gamma   90.00
#
_symmetry.space_group_name_H-M   'P 1'
#
loop_
_entity.id
_entity.type
_entity.pdbx_description
1 polymer ?
#
loop_
_entity_poly.entity_id
_entity_poly.type
_entity_poly.pdbx_seq_one_letter_code
_entity_poly.pdbx_strand_id
1 'polypeptide(L)'
;MGNELNEMNGPVNEQGRDINVIDKQLQVKVGVGSLIFEIVLWVLGIIPGLIFLFMKINAKKYFNQLQQRIQYNASQIDNYLEQRVQILQNVVGIVEKSIDLDKDVMKSVAALRGGVHPDETNRNEVQSQVDSAMRSINIAFEAYPDLKAHRSLADAMQQNSYLQKEITAARELYNDTVLRWNQDIFAWPTKMIVAARSGYTTRIPFTASKEVKEQARSKFF
;
A
#
# COMPACT_ATOMS: atom_id res chain seq x y z
N MET A 1 -0.78 -17.21 -30.10
CA MET A 1 -0.24 -17.16 -28.73
C MET A 1 -1.31 -17.68 -27.80
N GLY A 2 -1.03 -18.73 -27.02
CA GLY A 2 -1.98 -19.25 -26.04
C GLY A 2 -2.10 -18.30 -24.86
N ASN A 3 -3.23 -18.33 -24.14
CA ASN A 3 -3.37 -17.65 -22.86
C ASN A 3 -2.26 -18.14 -21.93
N GLU A 4 -1.38 -17.26 -21.49
CA GLU A 4 -0.30 -17.57 -20.53
C GLU A 4 -0.84 -17.91 -19.12
N LEU A 5 -2.16 -17.76 -18.90
CA LEU A 5 -2.89 -18.00 -17.66
C LEU A 5 -4.07 -18.98 -17.89
N ASN A 6 -3.78 -20.21 -18.32
CA ASN A 6 -4.80 -21.26 -18.43
C ASN A 6 -4.89 -22.04 -17.11
N GLU A 7 -5.95 -21.78 -16.34
CA GLU A 7 -6.17 -22.35 -15.00
C GLU A 7 -6.56 -23.85 -15.01
N MET A 8 -6.97 -24.42 -16.15
CA MET A 8 -7.45 -25.80 -16.20
C MET A 8 -6.38 -26.82 -16.63
N ASN A 9 -5.28 -26.38 -17.26
CA ASN A 9 -4.28 -27.28 -17.88
C ASN A 9 -2.82 -27.00 -17.45
N GLY A 10 -2.57 -26.18 -16.42
CA GLY A 10 -1.23 -25.90 -15.90
C GLY A 10 -0.77 -26.92 -14.84
N PRO A 11 0.55 -27.13 -14.64
CA PRO A 11 1.05 -27.99 -13.55
C PRO A 11 0.54 -27.46 -12.20
N VAL A 12 -0.16 -28.32 -11.45
CA VAL A 12 -0.64 -28.02 -10.10
C VAL A 12 0.56 -28.12 -9.16
N ASN A 13 0.93 -26.99 -8.55
CA ASN A 13 2.00 -26.96 -7.56
C ASN A 13 1.41 -27.32 -6.18
N GLU A 14 1.73 -28.52 -5.68
CA GLU A 14 1.32 -29.01 -4.35
C GLU A 14 2.02 -28.28 -3.20
N GLN A 15 3.11 -27.57 -3.48
CA GLN A 15 3.77 -26.66 -2.56
C GLN A 15 3.30 -25.25 -2.91
N GLY A 16 2.24 -24.79 -2.25
CA GLY A 16 1.65 -23.47 -2.48
C GLY A 16 2.72 -22.41 -2.72
N ARG A 17 2.66 -21.74 -3.88
CA ARG A 17 3.63 -20.68 -4.19
C ARG A 17 3.48 -19.59 -3.15
N ASP A 18 4.51 -19.40 -2.35
CA ASP A 18 4.65 -18.18 -1.57
C ASP A 18 4.59 -16.99 -2.53
N ILE A 19 3.48 -16.25 -2.44
CA ILE A 19 3.27 -15.07 -3.28
C ILE A 19 4.19 -13.97 -2.73
N ASN A 20 5.39 -13.93 -3.29
CA ASN A 20 6.34 -12.86 -3.10
C ASN A 20 5.97 -11.75 -4.07
N VAL A 21 5.55 -10.61 -3.52
CA VAL A 21 5.35 -9.41 -4.33
C VAL A 21 6.72 -8.94 -4.78
N ILE A 22 6.86 -8.71 -6.09
CA ILE A 22 8.14 -8.32 -6.68
C ILE A 22 8.37 -6.83 -6.39
N ASP A 23 9.32 -6.52 -5.51
CA ASP A 23 9.75 -5.15 -5.18
C ASP A 23 10.71 -4.59 -6.23
N LYS A 24 10.30 -4.60 -7.51
CA LYS A 24 11.11 -4.09 -8.62
C LYS A 24 10.33 -3.10 -9.46
N GLN A 25 10.91 -1.92 -9.65
CA GLN A 25 10.42 -0.96 -10.61
C GLN A 25 10.84 -1.36 -12.03
N LEU A 26 9.87 -1.52 -12.92
CA LEU A 26 10.06 -1.81 -14.33
C LEU A 26 9.99 -0.49 -15.11
N GLN A 27 11.00 -0.23 -15.93
CA GLN A 27 11.01 0.92 -16.83
C GLN A 27 10.23 0.60 -18.10
N VAL A 28 9.37 1.52 -18.53
CA VAL A 28 8.72 1.40 -19.83
C VAL A 28 9.71 1.77 -20.93
N LYS A 29 9.98 0.83 -21.84
CA LYS A 29 10.83 1.05 -23.01
C LYS A 29 9.98 0.93 -24.27
N VAL A 30 10.12 1.90 -25.17
CA VAL A 30 9.59 1.79 -26.53
C VAL A 30 10.71 1.47 -27.51
N GLY A 31 10.45 0.49 -28.37
CA GLY A 31 11.37 0.11 -29.45
C GLY A 31 11.15 0.92 -30.73
N VAL A 32 11.93 0.61 -31.76
CA VAL A 32 11.86 1.25 -33.10
C VAL A 32 10.45 1.21 -33.70
N GLY A 33 9.64 0.20 -33.35
CA GLY A 33 8.25 0.07 -33.77
C GLY A 33 7.35 1.25 -33.39
N SER A 34 7.61 1.96 -32.27
CA SER A 34 6.82 3.15 -31.92
C SER A 34 7.13 4.35 -32.82
N LEU A 35 8.39 4.47 -33.28
CA LEU A 35 8.79 5.54 -34.20
C LEU A 35 8.19 5.30 -35.59
N ILE A 36 8.21 4.05 -36.05
CA ILE A 36 7.57 3.65 -37.31
C ILE A 36 6.07 3.94 -37.25
N PHE A 37 5.40 3.58 -36.15
CA PHE A 37 3.97 3.87 -35.95
C PHE A 37 3.66 5.38 -36.03
N GLU A 38 4.46 6.23 -35.39
CA GLU A 38 4.30 7.68 -35.49
C GLU A 38 4.50 8.18 -36.93
N ILE A 39 5.54 7.72 -37.63
CA ILE A 39 5.82 8.10 -39.01
C ILE A 39 4.67 7.69 -39.94
N VAL A 40 4.16 6.46 -39.81
CA VAL A 40 3.02 5.95 -40.60
C VAL A 40 1.79 6.83 -40.42
N LEU A 41 1.48 7.27 -39.19
CA LEU A 41 0.35 8.15 -38.93
C LEU A 41 0.47 9.51 -39.64
N TRP A 42 1.67 10.08 -39.70
CA TRP A 42 1.92 11.34 -40.43
C TRP A 42 1.90 11.16 -41.95
N VAL A 43 2.35 10.00 -42.45
CA VAL A 43 2.32 9.66 -43.89
C VAL A 43 0.90 9.41 -44.39
N LEU A 44 0.04 8.78 -43.57
CA LEU A 44 -1.37 8.56 -43.90
C LEU A 44 -2.20 9.85 -43.96
N GLY A 45 -1.70 10.94 -43.37
CA GLY A 45 -2.26 12.27 -43.50
C GLY A 45 -2.09 13.14 -42.24
N ILE A 46 -2.28 14.44 -42.42
CA ILE A 46 -2.16 15.43 -41.33
C ILE A 46 -3.23 15.19 -40.24
N ILE A 47 -4.44 14.79 -40.63
CA ILE A 47 -5.57 14.59 -39.69
C ILE A 47 -5.29 13.45 -38.69
N PRO A 48 -4.91 12.22 -39.10
CA PRO A 48 -4.50 11.15 -38.18
C PRO A 48 -3.34 11.56 -37.24
N GLY A 49 -2.33 12.27 -37.75
CA GLY A 49 -1.21 12.78 -36.96
C GLY A 49 -1.64 13.76 -35.86
N LEU A 50 -2.54 14.71 -36.17
CA LEU A 50 -3.06 15.67 -35.21
C LEU A 50 -3.93 15.01 -34.12
N ILE A 51 -4.78 14.04 -34.50
CA ILE A 51 -5.57 13.25 -33.53
C ILE A 51 -4.63 12.55 -32.55
N PHE A 52 -3.59 11.91 -33.05
CA PHE A 52 -2.62 11.21 -32.21
C PHE A 52 -1.86 12.16 -31.26
N LEU A 53 -1.51 13.37 -31.72
CA LEU A 53 -0.90 14.40 -30.86
C LEU A 53 -1.83 14.80 -29.71
N PHE A 54 -3.12 15.00 -29.98
CA PHE A 54 -4.12 15.32 -28.96
C PHE A 54 -4.27 14.18 -27.95
N MET A 55 -4.28 12.92 -28.41
CA MET A 55 -4.29 11.75 -27.53
C MET A 55 -3.07 11.71 -26.60
N LYS A 56 -1.88 12.12 -27.06
CA LYS A 56 -0.67 12.17 -26.21
C LYS A 56 -0.77 13.23 -25.11
N ILE A 57 -1.32 14.40 -25.42
CA ILE A 57 -1.55 15.46 -24.42
C ILE A 57 -2.53 14.95 -23.34
N ASN A 58 -3.61 14.30 -23.76
CA ASN A 58 -4.58 13.71 -22.84
C ASN A 58 -3.97 12.59 -22.00
N ALA A 59 -3.14 11.72 -22.59
CA ALA A 59 -2.44 10.67 -21.85
C ALA A 59 -1.49 11.26 -20.79
N LYS A 60 -0.75 12.33 -21.10
CA LYS A 60 0.11 13.02 -20.13
C LYS A 60 -0.71 13.63 -18.98
N LYS A 61 -1.81 14.32 -19.30
CA LYS A 61 -2.73 14.87 -18.27
C LYS A 61 -3.30 13.77 -17.39
N TYR A 62 -3.71 12.66 -17.99
CA TYR A 62 -4.21 11.48 -17.28
C TYR A 62 -3.16 10.92 -16.30
N PHE A 63 -1.92 10.73 -16.74
CA PHE A 63 -0.85 10.24 -15.88
C PHE A 63 -0.56 11.21 -14.71
N ASN A 64 -0.51 12.52 -14.96
CA ASN A 64 -0.34 13.50 -13.88
C ASN A 64 -1.48 13.41 -12.84
N GLN A 65 -2.73 13.25 -13.28
CA GLN A 65 -3.86 13.07 -12.38
C GLN A 65 -3.76 11.75 -11.58
N LEU A 66 -3.28 10.69 -12.22
CA LEU A 66 -3.10 9.40 -11.57
C LEU A 66 -1.99 9.45 -10.52
N GLN A 67 -0.87 10.15 -10.81
CA GLN A 67 0.18 10.40 -9.82
C GLN A 67 -0.35 11.16 -8.60
N GLN A 68 -1.14 12.22 -8.82
CA GLN A 68 -1.75 12.98 -7.73
C GLN A 68 -2.73 12.13 -6.91
N ARG A 69 -3.50 11.23 -7.55
CA ARG A 69 -4.38 10.28 -6.85
C ARG A 69 -3.59 9.30 -6.01
N ILE A 70 -2.46 8.78 -6.51
CA ILE A 70 -1.61 7.89 -5.71
C ILE A 70 -1.03 8.64 -4.51
N GLN A 71 -0.59 9.89 -4.67
CA GLN A 71 -0.12 10.72 -3.56
C GLN A 71 -1.23 10.98 -2.53
N TYR A 72 -2.43 11.28 -3.01
CA TYR A 72 -3.58 11.49 -2.13
C TYR A 72 -3.90 10.22 -1.34
N ASN A 73 -4.03 9.06 -2.01
CA ASN A 73 -4.29 7.79 -1.35
C ASN A 73 -3.17 7.39 -0.39
N ALA A 74 -1.92 7.72 -0.74
CA ALA A 74 -0.81 7.59 0.19
C ALA A 74 -1.11 8.45 1.41
N SER A 75 -1.27 9.77 1.29
CA SER A 75 -1.50 10.67 2.45
C SER A 75 -2.67 10.24 3.36
N GLN A 76 -3.73 9.65 2.82
CA GLN A 76 -4.84 9.13 3.62
C GLN A 76 -4.40 8.01 4.56
N ILE A 77 -3.58 7.08 4.08
CA ILE A 77 -3.02 6.02 4.93
C ILE A 77 -2.13 6.64 6.03
N ASP A 78 -1.30 7.65 5.75
CA ASP A 78 -0.50 8.33 6.80
C ASP A 78 -1.40 8.92 7.87
N ASN A 79 -2.44 9.64 7.46
CA ASN A 79 -3.36 10.29 8.39
C ASN A 79 -4.01 9.25 9.33
N TYR A 80 -4.40 8.08 8.82
CA TYR A 80 -4.95 7.02 9.65
C TYR A 80 -3.91 6.36 10.56
N LEU A 81 -2.67 6.18 10.07
CA LEU A 81 -1.56 5.68 10.88
C LEU A 81 -1.24 6.65 12.02
N GLU A 82 -1.18 7.94 11.74
CA GLU A 82 -0.94 8.99 12.73
C GLU A 82 -2.04 9.00 13.79
N GLN A 83 -3.32 9.00 13.39
CA GLN A 83 -4.45 8.91 14.33
C GLN A 83 -4.36 7.66 15.22
N ARG A 84 -3.95 6.53 14.64
CA ARG A 84 -3.77 5.28 15.38
C ARG A 84 -2.64 5.36 16.41
N VAL A 85 -1.52 6.01 16.05
CA VAL A 85 -0.42 6.30 16.98
C VAL A 85 -0.87 7.24 18.10
N GLN A 86 -1.65 8.28 17.80
CA GLN A 86 -2.19 9.19 18.81
C GLN A 86 -3.13 8.46 19.80
N ILE A 87 -3.99 7.57 19.30
CA ILE A 87 -4.85 6.74 20.17
C ILE A 87 -4.01 5.83 21.06
N LEU A 88 -2.96 5.21 20.51
CA LEU A 88 -2.02 4.41 21.30
C LEU A 88 -1.38 5.21 22.43
N GLN A 89 -0.91 6.43 22.15
CA GLN A 89 -0.32 7.31 23.16
C GLN A 89 -1.33 7.64 24.27
N ASN A 90 -2.59 7.90 23.91
CA ASN A 90 -3.66 8.17 24.87
C ASN A 90 -3.98 6.94 25.73
N VAL A 91 -4.07 5.75 25.12
CA VAL A 91 -4.30 4.47 25.83
C VAL A 91 -3.22 4.25 26.87
N VAL A 92 -1.95 4.46 26.50
CA VAL A 92 -0.83 4.20 27.40
C VAL A 92 -0.81 5.19 28.53
N GLY A 93 -1.03 6.48 28.25
CA GLY A 93 -1.09 7.48 29.32
C GLY A 93 -2.19 7.21 30.35
N ILE A 94 -3.24 6.47 29.99
CA ILE A 94 -4.27 5.98 30.92
C ILE A 94 -3.77 4.74 31.65
N VAL A 95 -3.26 3.73 30.92
CA VAL A 95 -2.79 2.47 31.53
C VAL A 95 -1.63 2.69 32.51
N GLU A 96 -0.65 3.55 32.19
CA GLU A 96 0.46 3.93 33.08
C GLU A 96 -0.02 4.57 34.40
N LYS A 97 -1.18 5.23 34.41
CA LYS A 97 -1.76 5.84 35.62
C LYS A 97 -2.62 4.86 36.41
N SER A 98 -3.13 3.82 35.76
CA SER A 98 -4.12 2.90 36.34
C SER A 98 -3.49 1.65 36.93
N ILE A 99 -2.34 1.19 36.42
CA ILE A 99 -1.68 -0.05 36.84
C ILE A 99 -0.14 0.14 36.76
N ASP A 100 0.61 -0.44 37.70
CA ASP A 100 2.04 -0.74 37.52
C ASP A 100 2.18 -1.77 36.38
N LEU A 101 2.07 -1.28 35.14
CA LEU A 101 2.01 -2.11 33.95
C LEU A 101 3.32 -2.88 33.77
N ASP A 102 3.23 -4.12 33.29
CA ASP A 102 4.39 -4.98 33.06
C ASP A 102 5.45 -4.26 32.20
N LYS A 103 6.74 -4.44 32.56
CA LYS A 103 7.87 -3.71 31.96
C LYS A 103 7.93 -3.89 30.45
N ASP A 104 7.51 -5.05 29.96
CA ASP A 104 7.49 -5.36 28.53
C ASP A 104 6.45 -4.55 27.75
N VAL A 105 5.30 -4.25 28.35
CA VAL A 105 4.28 -3.39 27.71
C VAL A 105 4.77 -1.94 27.69
N MET A 106 5.30 -1.43 28.81
CA MET A 106 5.93 -0.10 28.86
C MET A 106 7.07 0.04 27.86
N LYS A 107 7.88 -1.00 27.64
CA LYS A 107 8.96 -1.00 26.64
C LYS A 107 8.42 -0.92 25.21
N SER A 108 7.38 -1.69 24.89
CA SER A 108 6.74 -1.66 23.57
C SER A 108 6.13 -0.30 23.25
N VAL A 109 5.62 0.40 24.27
CA VAL A 109 5.08 1.74 24.10
C VAL A 109 6.17 2.79 24.03
N ALA A 110 7.18 2.72 24.89
CA ALA A 110 8.28 3.67 24.89
C ALA A 110 8.98 3.71 23.52
N ALA A 111 9.07 2.56 22.84
CA ALA A 111 9.57 2.46 21.47
C ALA A 111 8.73 3.28 20.47
N LEU A 112 7.40 3.28 20.62
CA LEU A 112 6.50 4.08 19.77
C LEU A 112 6.50 5.56 20.09
N ARG A 113 6.71 5.92 21.36
CA ARG A 113 6.83 7.33 21.81
C ARG A 113 8.12 8.00 21.30
N GLY A 114 9.11 7.23 20.88
CA GLY A 114 10.40 7.68 20.35
C GLY A 114 10.38 8.42 19.02
N GLY A 115 9.20 8.74 18.45
CA GLY A 115 9.11 9.59 17.26
C GLY A 115 9.16 8.83 15.94
N VAL A 116 8.40 7.74 15.83
CA VAL A 116 8.24 7.04 14.54
C VAL A 116 7.27 7.84 13.66
N HIS A 117 7.79 8.79 12.91
CA HIS A 117 7.03 9.43 11.84
C HIS A 117 6.97 8.47 10.64
N PRO A 118 5.77 8.13 10.14
CA PRO A 118 5.66 7.34 8.92
C PRO A 118 6.24 8.15 7.76
N ASP A 119 7.36 7.70 7.20
CA ASP A 119 7.93 8.20 5.96
C ASP A 119 7.60 7.22 4.81
N GLU A 120 7.66 7.66 3.55
CA GLU A 120 7.19 6.89 2.38
C GLU A 120 7.82 5.49 2.27
N THR A 121 9.03 5.30 2.79
CA THR A 121 9.78 4.03 2.75
C THR A 121 9.57 3.13 3.96
N ASN A 122 9.31 3.68 5.15
CA ASN A 122 9.27 2.91 6.40
C ASN A 122 7.85 2.60 6.87
N ARG A 123 6.84 3.08 6.15
CA ARG A 123 5.43 2.99 6.53
C ARG A 123 4.93 1.58 6.89
N ASN A 124 5.39 0.57 6.16
CA ASN A 124 5.09 -0.85 6.43
C ASN A 124 5.66 -1.31 7.78
N GLU A 125 6.87 -0.86 8.10
CA GLU A 125 7.57 -1.21 9.33
C GLU A 125 6.95 -0.49 10.52
N VAL A 126 6.65 0.80 10.38
CA VAL A 126 5.93 1.59 11.39
C VAL A 126 4.60 0.93 11.74
N GLN A 127 3.83 0.53 10.73
CA GLN A 127 2.60 -0.23 10.96
C GLN A 127 2.87 -1.53 11.73
N SER A 128 3.88 -2.32 11.33
CA SER A 128 4.19 -3.61 11.97
C SER A 128 4.45 -3.43 13.46
N GLN A 129 5.18 -2.37 13.82
CA GLN A 129 5.49 -2.01 15.20
C GLN A 129 4.22 -1.58 15.97
N VAL A 130 3.37 -0.74 15.36
CA VAL A 130 2.08 -0.31 15.92
C VAL A 130 1.15 -1.51 16.14
N ASP A 131 1.08 -2.44 15.18
CA ASP A 131 0.31 -3.69 15.29
C ASP A 131 0.83 -4.59 16.40
N SER A 132 2.15 -4.66 16.58
CA SER A 132 2.76 -5.43 17.67
C SER A 132 2.43 -4.84 19.04
N ALA A 133 2.56 -3.52 19.21
CA ALA A 133 2.25 -2.86 20.49
C ALA A 133 0.78 -2.95 20.84
N MET A 134 -0.13 -2.74 19.87
CA MET A 134 -1.57 -2.91 20.09
C MET A 134 -1.92 -4.33 20.52
N ARG A 135 -1.22 -5.34 19.99
CA ARG A 135 -1.41 -6.73 20.44
C ARG A 135 -0.97 -6.93 21.89
N SER A 136 0.19 -6.39 22.27
CA SER A 136 0.65 -6.43 23.67
C SER A 136 -0.34 -5.74 24.62
N ILE A 137 -0.89 -4.59 24.20
CA ILE A 137 -1.91 -3.87 24.96
C ILE A 137 -3.20 -4.70 25.08
N ASN A 138 -3.66 -5.33 24.00
CA ASN A 138 -4.84 -6.19 24.04
C ASN A 138 -4.65 -7.38 25.01
N ILE A 139 -3.46 -7.98 25.03
CA ILE A 139 -3.16 -9.07 25.98
C ILE A 139 -3.23 -8.56 27.42
N ALA A 140 -2.64 -7.39 27.70
CA ALA A 140 -2.76 -6.76 29.02
C ALA A 140 -4.22 -6.43 29.36
N PHE A 141 -5.00 -5.95 28.39
CA PHE A 141 -6.41 -5.63 28.56
C PHE A 141 -7.24 -6.88 28.92
N GLU A 142 -6.93 -8.03 28.33
CA GLU A 142 -7.55 -9.32 28.68
C GLU A 142 -7.15 -9.80 30.08
N ALA A 143 -5.90 -9.57 30.49
CA ALA A 143 -5.39 -9.97 31.81
C ALA A 143 -5.93 -9.13 32.98
N TYR A 144 -6.34 -7.88 32.73
CA TYR A 144 -6.80 -6.93 33.75
C TYR A 144 -8.25 -6.48 33.50
N PRO A 145 -9.27 -7.14 34.08
CA PRO A 145 -10.68 -6.79 33.94
C PRO A 145 -11.01 -5.34 34.35
N ASP A 146 -10.26 -4.77 35.29
CA ASP A 146 -10.44 -3.39 35.73
C ASP A 146 -10.12 -2.37 34.61
N LEU A 147 -9.17 -2.68 33.73
CA LEU A 147 -8.90 -1.87 32.53
C LEU A 147 -10.08 -1.93 31.54
N LYS A 148 -10.73 -3.10 31.42
CA LYS A 148 -11.93 -3.27 30.57
C LYS A 148 -13.11 -2.42 31.03
N ALA A 149 -13.27 -2.27 32.33
CA ALA A 149 -14.32 -1.43 32.91
C ALA A 149 -14.05 0.07 32.68
N HIS A 150 -12.81 0.46 32.39
CA HIS A 150 -12.45 1.85 32.17
C HIS A 150 -12.96 2.31 30.79
N ARG A 151 -14.07 3.06 30.78
CA ARG A 151 -14.76 3.52 29.56
C ARG A 151 -13.83 4.15 28.52
N SER A 152 -12.89 5.01 28.94
CA SER A 152 -11.94 5.65 28.03
C SER A 152 -11.01 4.68 27.31
N LEU A 153 -10.65 3.55 27.93
CA LEU A 153 -9.82 2.52 27.30
C LEU A 153 -10.65 1.67 26.33
N ALA A 154 -11.87 1.30 26.73
CA ALA A 154 -12.79 0.57 25.85
C ALA A 154 -13.10 1.38 24.58
N ASP A 155 -13.37 2.69 24.72
CA ASP A 155 -13.62 3.59 23.59
C ASP A 155 -12.39 3.67 22.67
N ALA A 156 -11.17 3.77 23.22
CA ALA A 156 -9.94 3.82 22.45
C ALA A 156 -9.65 2.50 21.70
N MET A 157 -9.93 1.35 22.31
CA MET A 157 -9.83 0.04 21.65
C MET A 157 -10.82 -0.10 20.49
N GLN A 158 -12.06 0.37 20.68
CA GLN A 158 -13.06 0.40 19.62
C GLN A 158 -12.63 1.31 18.47
N GLN A 159 -12.12 2.52 18.77
CA GLN A 159 -11.64 3.45 17.76
C GLN A 159 -10.43 2.90 16.99
N ASN A 160 -9.51 2.20 17.67
CA ASN A 160 -8.40 1.52 17.01
C ASN A 160 -8.85 0.40 16.07
N SER A 161 -9.84 -0.40 16.47
CA SER A 161 -10.44 -1.44 15.60
C SER A 161 -11.10 -0.83 14.36
N TYR A 162 -11.79 0.30 14.52
CA TYR A 162 -12.35 1.07 13.41
C TYR A 162 -11.26 1.57 12.47
N LEU A 163 -10.22 2.22 12.99
CA LEU A 163 -9.09 2.70 12.19
C LEU A 163 -8.36 1.58 11.46
N GLN A 164 -8.23 0.39 12.06
CA GLN A 164 -7.62 -0.75 11.37
C GLN A 164 -8.39 -1.13 10.09
N LYS A 165 -9.72 -1.05 10.12
CA LYS A 165 -10.56 -1.29 8.93
C LYS A 165 -10.36 -0.18 7.90
N GLU A 166 -10.32 1.08 8.32
CA GLU A 166 -10.07 2.23 7.44
C GLU A 166 -8.69 2.17 6.79
N ILE A 167 -7.65 1.80 7.55
CA ILE A 167 -6.29 1.58 7.00
C ILE A 167 -6.30 0.47 5.95
N THR A 168 -7.04 -0.61 6.21
CA THR A 168 -7.15 -1.73 5.25
C THR A 168 -7.83 -1.28 3.96
N ALA A 169 -8.97 -0.57 4.06
CA ALA A 169 -9.67 -0.02 2.90
C ALA A 169 -8.81 1.01 2.13
N ALA A 170 -8.09 1.88 2.83
CA ALA A 170 -7.20 2.86 2.22
C ALA A 170 -6.02 2.19 1.48
N ARG A 171 -5.49 1.07 2.00
CA ARG A 171 -4.48 0.25 1.31
C ARG A 171 -5.02 -0.40 0.05
N GLU A 172 -6.23 -0.94 0.10
CA GLU A 172 -6.89 -1.49 -1.10
C GLU A 172 -7.05 -0.42 -2.18
N LEU A 173 -7.49 0.78 -1.81
CA LEU A 173 -7.65 1.90 -2.74
C LEU A 173 -6.31 2.38 -3.33
N TYR A 174 -5.26 2.44 -2.50
CA TYR A 174 -3.90 2.73 -2.96
C TYR A 174 -3.42 1.68 -3.95
N ASN A 175 -3.60 0.39 -3.62
CA ASN A 175 -3.21 -0.73 -4.46
C ASN A 175 -3.97 -0.80 -5.78
N ASP A 176 -5.28 -0.52 -5.80
CA ASP A 176 -6.06 -0.41 -7.04
C ASP A 176 -5.52 0.73 -7.92
N THR A 177 -5.16 1.86 -7.32
CA THR A 177 -4.62 3.00 -8.08
C THR A 177 -3.21 2.71 -8.62
N VAL A 178 -2.37 2.03 -7.85
CA VAL A 178 -1.06 1.55 -8.30
C VAL A 178 -1.19 0.48 -9.38
N LEU A 179 -2.16 -0.42 -9.27
CA LEU A 179 -2.47 -1.42 -10.30
C LEU A 179 -2.84 -0.74 -11.61
N ARG A 180 -3.76 0.24 -11.58
CA ARG A 180 -4.13 1.03 -12.76
C ARG A 180 -2.94 1.76 -13.36
N TRP A 181 -2.09 2.37 -12.53
CA TRP A 181 -0.85 2.99 -13.00
C TRP A 181 0.05 1.99 -13.72
N ASN A 182 0.32 0.84 -13.07
CA ASN A 182 1.18 -0.19 -13.62
C ASN A 182 0.62 -0.79 -14.92
N GLN A 183 -0.69 -0.94 -15.04
CA GLN A 183 -1.33 -1.38 -16.28
C GLN A 183 -1.23 -0.31 -17.38
N ASP A 184 -1.56 0.94 -17.06
CA ASP A 184 -1.67 2.01 -18.04
C ASP A 184 -0.34 2.46 -18.62
N ILE A 185 0.75 2.40 -17.84
CA ILE A 185 2.08 2.72 -18.38
C ILE A 185 2.54 1.72 -19.45
N PHE A 186 2.00 0.50 -19.47
CA PHE A 186 2.26 -0.52 -20.50
C PHE A 186 1.16 -0.60 -21.58
N ALA A 187 0.13 0.24 -21.51
CA ALA A 187 -0.96 0.22 -22.48
C ALA A 187 -0.54 0.82 -23.83
N TRP A 188 -0.35 -0.05 -24.82
CA TRP A 188 -0.06 0.35 -26.21
C TRP A 188 -1.32 0.92 -26.91
N PRO A 189 -1.20 1.91 -27.82
CA PRO A 189 0.01 2.60 -28.28
C PRO A 189 0.32 3.88 -27.50
N THR A 190 -0.66 4.75 -27.31
CA THR A 190 -0.43 6.15 -26.90
C THR A 190 0.14 6.26 -25.50
N LYS A 191 -0.41 5.52 -24.53
CA LYS A 191 -0.01 5.62 -23.12
C LYS A 191 1.41 5.09 -22.91
N MET A 192 1.76 3.95 -23.51
CA MET A 192 3.11 3.37 -23.45
C MET A 192 4.17 4.30 -24.08
N ILE A 193 3.87 4.95 -25.21
CA ILE A 193 4.78 5.91 -25.85
C ILE A 193 5.02 7.14 -24.96
N VAL A 194 3.97 7.68 -24.36
CA VAL A 194 4.09 8.81 -23.43
C VAL A 194 4.86 8.41 -22.17
N ALA A 195 4.56 7.24 -21.61
CA ALA A 195 5.23 6.72 -20.41
C ALA A 195 6.73 6.53 -20.63
N ALA A 196 7.13 5.92 -21.75
CA ALA A 196 8.55 5.73 -22.07
C ALA A 196 9.29 7.06 -22.31
N ARG A 197 8.67 8.02 -23.02
CA ARG A 197 9.27 9.36 -23.23
C ARG A 197 9.40 10.16 -21.95
N SER A 198 8.50 9.94 -20.99
CA SER A 198 8.48 10.63 -19.71
C SER A 198 9.30 9.90 -18.64
N GLY A 199 9.89 8.74 -18.96
CA GLY A 199 10.69 7.95 -18.03
C GLY A 199 9.89 7.34 -16.88
N TYR A 200 8.58 7.10 -17.07
CA TYR A 200 7.74 6.54 -16.02
C TYR A 200 8.10 5.08 -15.72
N THR A 201 8.07 4.74 -14.44
CA THR A 201 8.34 3.39 -13.92
C THR A 201 7.12 2.82 -13.21
N THR A 202 7.05 1.49 -13.10
CA THR A 202 6.05 0.87 -12.21
C THR A 202 6.26 1.31 -10.78
N ARG A 203 5.15 1.34 -10.04
CA ARG A 203 5.14 1.59 -8.60
C ARG A 203 4.93 0.27 -7.86
N ILE A 204 5.57 0.16 -6.70
CA ILE A 204 5.44 -1.01 -5.84
C ILE A 204 4.13 -0.84 -5.03
N PRO A 205 3.22 -1.82 -5.06
CA PRO A 205 2.00 -1.76 -4.26
C PRO A 205 2.31 -1.93 -2.77
N PHE A 206 1.37 -1.56 -1.92
CA PHE A 206 1.45 -1.82 -0.49
C PHE A 206 1.29 -3.32 -0.23
N THR A 207 2.22 -3.91 0.53
CA THR A 207 2.26 -5.34 0.83
C THR A 207 2.28 -5.59 2.33
N ALA A 208 1.80 -6.75 2.76
CA ALA A 208 1.94 -7.14 4.16
C ALA A 208 3.42 -7.35 4.50
N SER A 209 3.84 -6.85 5.67
CA SER A 209 5.20 -7.03 6.17
C SER A 209 5.54 -8.52 6.29
N LYS A 210 6.82 -8.84 6.11
CA LYS A 210 7.34 -10.21 6.18
C LYS A 210 6.98 -10.88 7.52
N GLU A 211 7.07 -10.12 8.62
CA GLU A 211 6.71 -10.57 9.97
C GLU A 211 5.23 -10.95 10.11
N VAL A 212 4.32 -10.18 9.51
CA VAL A 212 2.88 -10.49 9.54
C VAL A 212 2.59 -11.76 8.74
N LYS A 213 3.27 -11.96 7.60
CA LYS A 213 3.16 -13.21 6.82
C LYS A 213 3.72 -14.41 7.58
N GLU A 214 4.87 -14.27 8.24
CA GLU A 214 5.50 -15.33 9.03
C GLU A 214 4.68 -15.70 10.28
N GLN A 215 4.11 -14.72 10.99
CA GLN A 215 3.24 -14.98 12.14
C GLN A 215 1.89 -15.62 11.77
N ALA A 216 1.30 -15.22 10.63
CA ALA A 216 0.11 -15.88 10.11
C ALA A 216 0.41 -17.35 9.79
N ARG A 217 1.62 -17.65 9.33
CA ARG A 217 2.06 -19.03 9.13
C ARG A 217 2.18 -19.79 10.43
N SER A 218 2.95 -19.27 11.40
CA SER A 218 3.20 -19.96 12.67
C SER A 218 1.95 -20.24 13.52
N LYS A 219 0.86 -19.50 13.31
CA LYS A 219 -0.41 -19.69 14.04
C LYS A 219 -1.43 -20.58 13.34
N PHE A 220 -1.31 -20.78 12.03
CA PHE A 220 -2.35 -21.45 11.23
C PHE A 220 -1.85 -22.60 10.35
N PHE A 221 -0.53 -22.78 10.23
CA PHE A 221 0.13 -23.87 9.51
C PHE A 221 1.25 -24.47 10.37
#